data_AF-A0A9W6PLZ0-F1
#
_entry.id   AF-A0A9W6PLZ0-F1
#
_cell.length_a   1.000
_cell.length_b   1.000
_cell.length_c   1.000
_cell.angle_alpha   90.00
_cell.angle_beta   90.00
_cell.angle_gamma   90.00
#
_symmetry.space_group_name_H-M   'P 1'
#
loop_
_entity.id
_entity.type
_entity.pdbx_description
1 polymer ?
#
loop_
_entity_poly.entity_id
_entity_poly.type
_entity_poly.pdbx_seq_one_letter_code
_entity_poly.pdbx_strand_id
1 'polypeptide(L)'
;MTSPAGPAGPAPADSSSAGFDPDTLRAEIAELLGEDPEDIRDEDDLRDLGLDSMRVMHLVETWRARGARVEFADLADLGTAPTLLAWSAYLTRA
;
A
#
# COMPACT_ATOMS: atom_id res chain seq x y z
N MET A 1 -12.89 -9.92 -28.66
CA MET A 1 -11.85 -8.87 -28.61
C MET A 1 -10.87 -9.25 -27.52
N THR A 2 -10.00 -10.22 -27.81
CA THR A 2 -9.06 -10.78 -26.84
C THR A 2 -7.80 -9.92 -26.86
N SER A 3 -7.50 -9.23 -25.76
CA SER A 3 -6.18 -8.64 -25.55
C SER A 3 -5.25 -9.71 -24.97
N PRO A 4 -3.97 -9.75 -25.37
CA PRO A 4 -3.01 -10.68 -24.79
C PRO A 4 -2.59 -10.17 -23.41
N ALA A 5 -2.81 -10.99 -22.38
CA ALA A 5 -2.18 -10.82 -21.07
C ALA A 5 -0.66 -10.99 -21.27
N GLY A 6 0.09 -9.88 -21.12
CA GLY A 6 1.54 -9.89 -21.13
C GLY A 6 2.09 -10.65 -19.92
N PRO A 7 3.24 -11.32 -20.02
CA PRO A 7 3.83 -12.01 -18.88
C PRO A 7 4.71 -11.03 -18.10
N ALA A 8 4.40 -10.80 -16.83
CA ALA A 8 5.38 -10.43 -15.80
C ALA A 8 4.71 -10.44 -14.44
N GLY A 9 4.51 -11.64 -13.87
CA GLY A 9 4.41 -11.71 -12.42
C GLY A 9 5.68 -11.09 -11.83
N PRO A 10 5.59 -10.12 -10.91
CA PRO A 10 6.79 -9.59 -10.29
C PRO A 10 7.49 -10.73 -9.55
N ALA A 11 8.78 -10.88 -9.87
CA ALA A 11 9.70 -11.77 -9.18
C ALA A 11 9.69 -11.50 -7.66
N PRO A 12 9.99 -12.51 -6.81
CA PRO A 12 9.94 -12.36 -5.37
C PRO A 12 10.85 -11.23 -4.93
N ALA A 13 10.26 -10.21 -4.30
CA ALA A 13 11.00 -9.13 -3.65
C ALA A 13 11.90 -9.75 -2.56
N ASP A 14 13.18 -9.44 -2.66
CA ASP A 14 14.24 -9.90 -1.78
C ASP A 14 13.89 -9.61 -0.30
N SER A 15 13.78 -10.67 0.51
CA SER A 15 13.23 -10.63 1.88
C SER A 15 14.21 -10.10 2.93
N SER A 16 15.01 -9.08 2.65
CA SER A 16 15.98 -8.55 3.62
C SER A 16 16.06 -7.03 3.63
N SER A 17 14.91 -6.42 3.83
CA SER A 17 14.68 -5.22 4.65
C SER A 17 13.17 -5.15 4.84
N ALA A 18 12.68 -5.02 6.08
CA ALA A 18 11.25 -4.82 6.33
C ALA A 18 10.86 -3.39 5.91
N GLY A 19 10.99 -3.10 4.62
CA GLY A 19 10.90 -1.78 4.02
C GLY A 19 9.46 -1.44 3.66
N PHE A 20 9.04 -0.26 4.05
CA PHE A 20 7.75 0.32 3.67
C PHE A 20 7.84 0.97 2.27
N ASP A 21 8.54 0.31 1.35
CA ASP A 21 8.69 0.70 -0.04
C ASP A 21 7.33 0.58 -0.76
N PRO A 22 7.11 1.36 -1.84
CA PRO A 22 5.80 1.40 -2.50
C PRO A 22 5.36 0.03 -3.02
N ASP A 23 6.28 -0.80 -3.52
CA ASP A 23 5.95 -2.14 -4.02
C ASP A 23 5.45 -3.09 -2.91
N THR A 24 6.07 -3.03 -1.73
CA THR A 24 5.65 -3.83 -0.56
C THR A 24 4.28 -3.38 -0.07
N LEU A 25 4.08 -2.08 0.07
CA LEU A 25 2.79 -1.53 0.49
C LEU A 25 1.71 -1.84 -0.53
N ARG A 26 2.03 -1.83 -1.83
CA ARG A 26 1.09 -2.12 -2.91
C ARG A 26 0.58 -3.55 -2.80
N ALA A 27 1.47 -4.51 -2.58
CA ALA A 27 1.08 -5.90 -2.37
C ALA A 27 0.16 -6.05 -1.15
N GLU A 28 0.49 -5.44 -0.01
CA GLU A 28 -0.32 -5.51 1.21
C GLU A 28 -1.72 -4.88 1.04
N ILE A 29 -1.79 -3.74 0.36
CA ILE A 29 -3.05 -3.04 0.10
C ILE A 29 -3.89 -3.82 -0.93
N ALA A 30 -3.26 -4.36 -1.98
CA ALA A 30 -3.93 -5.20 -2.97
C ALA A 30 -4.56 -6.44 -2.33
N GLU A 31 -3.82 -7.16 -1.47
CA GLU A 31 -4.33 -8.30 -0.72
C GLU A 31 -5.51 -7.91 0.20
N LEU A 32 -5.45 -6.74 0.83
CA LEU A 32 -6.50 -6.25 1.72
C LEU A 32 -7.77 -5.80 0.99
N LEU A 33 -7.62 -5.26 -0.23
CA LEU A 33 -8.72 -4.86 -1.09
C LEU A 33 -9.29 -6.02 -1.90
N GLY A 34 -8.51 -7.08 -2.11
CA GLY A 34 -8.84 -8.18 -3.02
C GLY A 34 -8.67 -7.80 -4.49
N GLU A 35 -7.79 -6.84 -4.77
CA GLU A 35 -7.47 -6.34 -6.11
C GLU A 35 -6.09 -6.86 -6.54
N ASP A 36 -5.80 -6.79 -7.84
CA ASP A 36 -4.47 -7.09 -8.35
C ASP A 36 -3.51 -5.90 -8.09
N PRO A 37 -2.28 -6.13 -7.61
CA PRO A 37 -1.35 -5.03 -7.32
C PRO A 37 -0.97 -4.24 -8.58
N GLU A 38 -1.07 -4.82 -9.76
CA GLU A 38 -0.84 -4.13 -11.03
C GLU A 38 -1.93 -3.10 -11.40
N ASP A 39 -3.12 -3.23 -10.80
CA ASP A 39 -4.23 -2.29 -11.00
C ASP A 39 -4.17 -1.07 -10.06
N ILE A 40 -3.31 -1.11 -9.04
CA ILE A 40 -3.13 -0.02 -8.07
C ILE A 40 -1.93 0.84 -8.47
N ARG A 41 -2.15 2.09 -8.87
CA ARG A 41 -1.04 3.01 -9.16
C ARG A 41 -0.56 3.74 -7.92
N ASP A 42 0.68 4.17 -8.01
CA ASP A 42 1.41 4.94 -7.01
C ASP A 42 0.71 6.23 -6.55
N GLU A 43 -0.04 6.84 -7.46
CA GLU A 43 -0.69 8.13 -7.31
C GLU A 43 -2.23 8.01 -7.21
N ASP A 44 -2.77 6.79 -7.25
CA ASP A 44 -4.21 6.56 -7.15
C ASP A 44 -4.72 6.87 -5.74
N ASP A 45 -5.93 7.42 -5.66
CA ASP A 45 -6.64 7.56 -4.40
C ASP A 45 -7.13 6.18 -3.97
N LEU A 46 -6.50 5.62 -2.95
CA LEU A 46 -6.86 4.31 -2.42
C LEU A 46 -8.31 4.26 -1.89
N ARG A 47 -8.93 5.40 -1.54
CA ARG A 47 -10.35 5.46 -1.13
C ARG A 47 -11.27 5.09 -2.28
N ASP A 48 -10.93 5.51 -3.50
CA ASP A 48 -11.71 5.18 -4.70
C ASP A 48 -11.60 3.69 -5.04
N LEU A 49 -10.50 3.05 -4.61
CA LEU A 49 -10.29 1.59 -4.69
C LEU A 49 -10.95 0.82 -3.54
N GLY A 50 -11.67 1.50 -2.64
CA GLY A 50 -12.40 0.87 -1.54
C GLY A 50 -11.63 0.78 -0.23
N LEU A 51 -10.52 1.50 -0.07
CA LEU A 51 -9.83 1.61 1.21
C LEU A 51 -10.66 2.43 2.20
N ASP A 52 -11.20 1.75 3.20
CA ASP A 52 -12.02 2.34 4.27
C ASP A 52 -11.26 2.44 5.60
N SER A 53 -11.83 3.17 6.57
CA SER A 53 -11.20 3.40 7.87
C SER A 53 -10.86 2.12 8.64
N MET A 54 -11.64 1.04 8.53
CA MET A 54 -11.35 -0.22 9.23
C MET A 54 -10.11 -0.88 8.62
N ARG A 55 -10.01 -0.87 7.29
CA ARG A 55 -8.82 -1.36 6.58
C ARG A 55 -7.58 -0.53 6.90
N VAL A 56 -7.68 0.80 6.96
CA VAL A 56 -6.56 1.66 7.39
C VAL A 56 -6.16 1.35 8.83
N MET A 57 -7.10 1.16 9.75
CA MET A 57 -6.79 0.78 11.14
C MET A 57 -6.01 -0.55 11.21
N HIS A 58 -6.41 -1.53 10.40
CA HIS A 58 -5.73 -2.82 10.33
C HIS A 58 -4.29 -2.70 9.81
N LEU A 59 -4.07 -1.90 8.77
CA LEU A 59 -2.74 -1.62 8.24
C LEU A 59 -1.86 -0.92 9.27
N VAL A 60 -2.38 0.10 9.96
CA VAL A 60 -1.67 0.81 11.03
C VAL A 60 -1.25 -0.15 12.13
N GLU A 61 -2.15 -1.02 12.59
CA GLU A 61 -1.84 -2.02 13.62
C GLU A 61 -0.77 -3.02 13.15
N THR A 62 -0.86 -3.47 11.89
CA THR A 62 0.11 -4.38 11.27
C THR A 62 1.49 -3.75 11.17
N TRP A 63 1.57 -2.50 10.71
CA TRP A 63 2.84 -1.78 10.58
C TRP A 63 3.43 -1.45 11.95
N ARG A 64 2.61 -1.09 12.94
CA ARG A 64 3.05 -0.93 14.34
C ARG A 64 3.63 -2.21 14.92
N ALA A 65 2.99 -3.35 14.69
CA ALA A 65 3.49 -4.64 15.14
C ALA A 65 4.85 -4.98 14.51
N ARG A 66 5.14 -4.45 13.30
CA ARG A 66 6.43 -4.54 12.61
C ARG A 66 7.45 -3.48 13.05
N GLY A 67 7.08 -2.58 13.95
CA GLY A 67 7.95 -1.52 14.49
C GLY A 67 7.79 -0.15 13.83
N ALA A 68 6.83 0.04 12.92
CA ALA A 68 6.53 1.35 12.34
C ALA A 68 5.98 2.31 13.39
N ARG A 69 6.39 3.58 13.30
CA ARG A 69 5.84 4.67 14.10
C ARG A 69 4.81 5.44 13.26
N VAL A 70 3.63 4.86 13.12
CA VAL A 70 2.52 5.42 12.31
C VAL A 70 1.24 5.40 13.12
N GLU A 71 0.51 6.50 13.21
CA GLU A 71 -0.88 6.55 13.70
C GLU A 71 -1.84 6.70 12.51
N PHE A 72 -3.11 6.35 12.74
CA PHE A 72 -4.16 6.64 11.75
C PHE A 72 -4.33 8.13 11.48
N ALA A 73 -4.17 8.96 12.51
CA ALA A 73 -4.21 10.41 12.35
C ALA A 73 -3.13 10.87 11.37
N ASP A 74 -1.93 10.29 11.43
CA ASP A 74 -0.86 10.61 10.48
C ASP A 74 -1.26 10.27 9.03
N LEU A 75 -1.81 9.08 8.80
CA LEU A 75 -2.25 8.65 7.47
C LEU A 75 -3.46 9.44 6.96
N ALA A 76 -4.37 9.83 7.86
CA ALA A 76 -5.52 10.67 7.55
C ALA A 76 -5.11 12.11 7.22
N ASP A 77 -4.07 12.63 7.89
CA ASP A 77 -3.52 13.98 7.68
C ASP A 77 -2.73 14.10 6.36
N LEU A 78 -2.27 12.99 5.77
CA LEU A 78 -1.59 12.99 4.45
C LEU A 78 -2.47 13.49 3.29
N GLY A 79 -3.77 13.70 3.52
CA GLY A 79 -4.59 14.60 2.69
C GLY A 79 -5.77 13.95 1.97
N THR A 80 -6.35 14.73 1.06
CA THR A 80 -7.58 14.44 0.31
C THR A 80 -7.52 13.17 -0.52
N ALA A 81 -6.33 12.63 -0.82
CA ALA A 81 -6.11 11.34 -1.47
C ALA A 81 -4.98 10.54 -0.79
N PRO A 82 -5.25 9.43 -0.08
CA PRO A 82 -4.24 8.49 0.37
C PRO A 82 -3.65 7.80 -0.85
N THR A 83 -2.40 8.11 -1.16
CA THR A 83 -1.66 7.48 -2.24
C THR A 83 -0.57 6.57 -1.68
N LEU A 84 -0.22 5.55 -2.44
CA LEU A 84 0.85 4.62 -2.11
C LEU A 84 2.19 5.32 -1.88
N LEU A 85 2.54 6.28 -2.75
CA LEU A 85 3.77 7.05 -2.61
C LEU A 85 3.81 7.89 -1.33
N ALA A 86 2.70 8.55 -0.97
CA ALA A 86 2.65 9.36 0.24
C ALA A 86 2.87 8.51 1.50
N TRP A 87 2.26 7.33 1.53
CA TRP A 87 2.38 6.41 2.66
C TRP A 87 3.77 5.80 2.76
N SER A 88 4.33 5.35 1.64
CA SER A 88 5.72 4.86 1.59
C SER A 88 6.72 5.92 2.04
N ALA A 89 6.60 7.15 1.52
CA ALA A 89 7.46 8.26 1.91
C ALA A 89 7.32 8.61 3.41
N TYR A 90 6.12 8.49 3.98
CA TYR A 90 5.89 8.73 5.40
C TYR A 90 6.52 7.63 6.28
N LEU A 91 6.42 6.36 5.88
CA LEU A 91 6.89 5.23 6.67
C LEU A 91 8.40 5.01 6.57
N THR A 92 9.01 5.39 5.44
CA THR A 92 10.47 5.28 5.23
C THR A 92 11.26 6.44 5.85
N ARG A 93 10.61 7.59 6.12
CA ARG A 93 11.25 8.74 6.79
C ARG A 93 11.23 8.68 8.32
N ALA A 94 10.48 7.76 8.93
CA ALA A 94 10.17 7.71 10.36
C ALA A 94 11.05 6.70 11.12
#